data_AF-A0A7I7WW46-F1
#
_entry.id   AF-A0A7I7WW46-F1
#
_cell.length_a   1.000
_cell.length_b   1.000
_cell.length_c   1.000
_cell.angle_alpha   90.00
_cell.angle_beta   90.00
_cell.angle_gamma   90.00
#
_symmetry.space_group_name_H-M   'P 1'
#
loop_
_entity.id
_entity.type
_entity.pdbx_description
1 polymer ?
#
loop_
_entity_poly.entity_id
_entity_poly.type
_entity_poly.pdbx_seq_one_letter_code
_entity_poly.pdbx_strand_id
1 'polypeptide(L)'
;MDVMVSTVRIAAPVLAVAALAIAPPAHADDASYLARVNAAPVAIPVADQVKVTSGHYICALLRMYGQTGTYRSGLSPGDLVRQLTNTFYYSPEAADVQIQAAQAELCPETLRP
;
A
#
# COMPACT_ATOMS: atom_id res chain seq x y z
N MET A 1 -24.60 48.52 -41.79
CA MET A 1 -26.03 48.28 -41.61
C MET A 1 -26.29 46.89 -42.20
N ASP A 2 -25.97 45.83 -41.45
CA ASP A 2 -26.85 45.15 -40.46
C ASP A 2 -27.92 44.31 -41.19
N VAL A 3 -28.13 43.00 -40.99
CA VAL A 3 -27.80 42.09 -39.89
C VAL A 3 -27.62 40.66 -40.44
N MET A 4 -26.60 39.97 -39.92
CA MET A 4 -26.34 38.54 -40.07
C MET A 4 -27.17 37.75 -39.04
N VAL A 5 -28.05 36.85 -39.46
CA VAL A 5 -28.72 35.90 -38.55
C VAL A 5 -28.09 34.52 -38.76
N SER A 6 -27.06 34.24 -37.95
CA SER A 6 -26.46 32.91 -37.82
C SER A 6 -27.40 32.00 -37.03
N THR A 7 -27.91 30.97 -37.68
CA THR A 7 -28.65 29.87 -37.04
C THR A 7 -27.76 29.16 -36.03
N VAL A 8 -28.19 29.22 -34.76
CA VAL A 8 -27.52 28.67 -33.58
C VAL A 8 -27.52 27.13 -33.63
N ARG A 9 -26.33 26.56 -33.43
CA ARG A 9 -26.08 25.12 -33.31
C ARG A 9 -26.64 24.58 -31.99
N ILE A 10 -27.47 23.55 -32.06
CA ILE A 10 -27.78 22.68 -30.91
C ILE A 10 -27.06 21.35 -31.17
N ALA A 11 -25.78 21.30 -30.84
CA ALA A 11 -25.07 20.03 -30.69
C ALA A 11 -25.38 19.54 -29.26
N ALA A 12 -26.20 18.49 -29.16
CA ALA A 12 -26.52 17.84 -27.90
C ALA A 12 -25.21 17.45 -27.19
N PRO A 13 -25.05 17.75 -25.88
CA PRO A 13 -23.91 17.26 -25.14
C PRO A 13 -24.09 15.75 -24.98
N VAL A 14 -23.36 14.98 -25.79
CA VAL A 14 -23.13 13.57 -25.52
C VAL A 14 -22.37 13.54 -24.21
N LEU A 15 -23.08 13.22 -23.13
CA LEU A 15 -22.50 12.87 -21.83
C LEU A 15 -21.64 11.63 -22.07
N ALA A 16 -20.37 11.86 -22.39
CA ALA A 16 -19.33 10.86 -22.28
C ALA A 16 -19.22 10.55 -20.79
N VAL A 17 -19.95 9.53 -20.35
CA VAL A 17 -19.67 8.83 -19.11
C VAL A 17 -18.28 8.23 -19.33
N ALA A 18 -17.25 9.01 -18.96
CA ALA A 18 -15.93 8.48 -18.80
C ALA A 18 -16.09 7.35 -17.79
N ALA A 19 -16.00 6.12 -18.29
CA ALA A 19 -15.97 4.93 -17.48
C ALA A 19 -14.98 5.22 -16.36
N LEU A 20 -15.48 5.25 -15.12
CA LEU A 20 -14.65 4.96 -13.97
C LEU A 20 -14.03 3.61 -14.31
N ALA A 21 -12.80 3.64 -14.82
CA ALA A 21 -11.92 2.50 -14.71
C ALA A 21 -11.81 2.33 -13.19
N ILE A 22 -12.71 1.51 -12.65
CA ILE A 22 -12.54 0.87 -11.36
C ILE A 22 -11.29 0.04 -11.62
N ALA A 23 -10.12 0.65 -11.40
CA ALA A 23 -8.92 -0.11 -11.14
C ALA A 23 -9.34 -1.12 -10.08
N PRO A 24 -9.06 -2.42 -10.28
CA PRO A 24 -9.41 -3.41 -9.28
C PRO A 24 -8.87 -2.92 -7.93
N PRO A 25 -9.51 -3.24 -6.78
CA PRO A 25 -8.83 -3.07 -5.52
C PRO A 25 -7.59 -3.96 -5.61
N ALA A 26 -6.46 -3.36 -5.98
CA ALA A 26 -5.20 -4.05 -6.05
C ALA A 26 -4.77 -4.18 -4.59
N HIS A 27 -5.28 -5.23 -3.93
CA HIS A 27 -4.66 -5.82 -2.75
C HIS A 27 -4.32 -4.79 -1.66
N ALA A 28 -5.34 -4.31 -0.94
CA ALA A 28 -5.18 -3.29 0.11
C ALA A 28 -5.94 -3.69 1.38
N ASP A 29 -5.99 -5.00 1.70
CA ASP A 29 -6.78 -5.50 2.81
C ASP A 29 -6.08 -6.62 3.60
N ASP A 30 -6.46 -6.74 4.87
CA ASP A 30 -5.85 -7.66 5.83
C ASP A 30 -5.92 -9.13 5.40
N ALA A 31 -6.96 -9.53 4.65
CA ALA A 31 -7.14 -10.91 4.22
C ALA A 31 -6.15 -11.25 3.11
N SER A 32 -5.95 -10.34 2.15
CA SER A 32 -4.97 -10.48 1.07
C SER A 32 -3.53 -10.54 1.62
N TYR A 33 -3.22 -9.68 2.60
CA TYR A 33 -1.97 -9.71 3.36
C TYR A 33 -1.76 -11.05 4.08
N LEU A 34 -2.76 -11.52 4.83
CA LEU A 34 -2.68 -12.79 5.56
C LEU A 34 -2.48 -13.98 4.62
N ALA A 35 -3.18 -14.00 3.49
CA ALA A 35 -3.01 -15.05 2.49
C ALA A 35 -1.56 -15.08 1.96
N ARG A 36 -0.98 -13.91 1.66
CA ARG A 36 0.41 -13.81 1.20
C ARG A 36 1.41 -14.25 2.27
N VAL A 37 1.24 -13.83 3.52
CA VAL A 37 2.12 -14.22 4.62
C VAL A 37 2.03 -15.73 4.89
N ASN A 38 0.82 -16.30 4.87
CA ASN A 38 0.60 -17.73 5.13
C ASN A 38 1.05 -18.63 3.98
N ALA A 39 1.15 -18.10 2.76
CA ALA A 39 1.69 -18.82 1.60
C ALA A 39 3.23 -18.80 1.52
N ALA A 40 3.90 -17.98 2.35
CA ALA A 40 5.35 -17.85 2.32
C ALA A 40 6.04 -19.13 2.85
N PRO A 41 7.22 -19.49 2.33
CA PRO A 41 7.98 -20.68 2.78
C PRO A 41 8.57 -20.53 4.18
N VAL A 42 8.55 -19.32 4.75
CA VAL A 42 9.05 -19.01 6.09
C VAL A 42 7.90 -19.04 7.07
N ALA A 43 7.93 -19.96 8.03
CA ALA A 43 6.90 -20.05 9.06
C ALA A 43 6.99 -18.89 10.05
N ILE A 44 5.85 -18.24 10.30
CA ILE A 44 5.71 -17.19 11.32
C ILE A 44 4.71 -17.70 12.37
N PRO A 45 5.18 -18.31 13.48
CA PRO A 45 4.34 -19.06 14.42
C PRO A 45 3.62 -18.15 15.42
N VAL A 46 2.90 -17.16 14.92
CA VAL A 46 2.04 -16.26 15.71
C VAL A 46 0.62 -16.30 15.17
N ALA A 47 -0.35 -15.91 15.99
CA ALA A 47 -1.74 -15.84 15.58
C ALA A 47 -1.94 -14.84 14.43
N ASP A 48 -2.90 -15.08 13.55
CA ASP A 48 -3.14 -14.24 12.38
C ASP A 48 -3.42 -12.77 12.75
N GLN A 49 -4.15 -12.52 13.83
CA GLN A 49 -4.36 -11.15 14.35
C GLN A 49 -3.05 -10.43 14.68
N VAL A 50 -2.03 -11.16 15.15
CA VAL A 50 -0.71 -10.61 15.46
C VAL A 50 0.03 -10.29 14.16
N LYS A 51 -0.05 -11.16 13.14
CA LYS A 51 0.51 -10.90 11.81
C LYS A 51 -0.09 -9.64 11.19
N VAL A 52 -1.41 -9.47 11.27
CA VAL A 52 -2.11 -8.28 10.76
C VAL A 52 -1.65 -7.02 11.49
N THR A 53 -1.61 -7.08 12.83
CA THR A 53 -1.14 -5.96 13.65
C THR A 53 0.29 -5.56 13.31
N SER A 54 1.20 -6.53 13.13
CA SER A 54 2.58 -6.26 12.71
C SER A 54 2.66 -5.72 11.28
N GLY A 55 1.81 -6.17 10.35
CA GLY A 55 1.69 -5.62 9.00
C GLY A 55 1.34 -4.12 9.00
N HIS A 56 0.33 -3.71 9.78
CA HIS A 56 -0.02 -2.30 9.94
C HIS A 56 1.09 -1.47 10.58
N TYR A 57 1.75 -2.04 11.59
CA TYR A 57 2.90 -1.41 12.23
C TYR A 57 4.06 -1.16 11.25
N ILE A 58 4.37 -2.14 10.40
CA ILE A 58 5.36 -2.02 9.32
C ILE A 58 4.98 -0.87 8.38
N CYS A 59 3.73 -0.81 7.94
CA CYS A 59 3.27 0.26 7.06
C CYS A 59 3.39 1.66 7.68
N ALA A 60 3.08 1.81 8.97
CA ALA A 60 3.26 3.08 9.67
C ALA A 60 4.74 3.52 9.68
N LEU A 61 5.65 2.58 9.93
CA LEU A 61 7.09 2.81 9.92
C LEU A 61 7.60 3.20 8.52
N LEU A 62 7.18 2.48 7.48
CA LEU A 62 7.56 2.76 6.09
C LEU A 62 7.08 4.12 5.60
N ARG A 63 5.83 4.51 5.93
CA ARG A 63 5.30 5.84 5.62
C ARG A 63 6.09 6.96 6.31
N MET A 64 6.43 6.76 7.58
CA MET A 64 7.24 7.71 8.35
C MET A 64 8.65 7.90 7.73
N TYR A 65 9.26 6.80 7.28
CA TYR A 65 10.53 6.84 6.57
C TYR A 65 10.42 7.57 5.23
N GLY A 66 9.36 7.32 4.46
CA GLY A 66 9.10 8.03 3.21
C GLY A 66 9.02 9.55 3.37
N GLN A 67 8.44 10.02 4.49
CA GLN A 67 8.27 11.46 4.77
C GLN A 67 9.51 12.13 5.36
N THR A 68 10.22 11.46 6.27
CA THR A 68 11.29 12.08 7.07
C THR A 68 12.70 11.65 6.69
N GLY A 69 12.83 10.61 5.86
CA GLY A 69 14.09 9.93 5.60
C GLY A 69 14.58 9.04 6.76
N THR A 70 13.77 8.88 7.83
CA THR A 70 14.11 8.08 9.02
C THR A 70 12.87 7.33 9.58
N TYR A 71 13.02 6.11 10.12
CA TYR A 71 11.89 5.34 10.67
C TYR A 71 11.45 5.81 12.08
N ARG A 72 12.42 6.36 12.81
CA ARG A 72 12.37 7.25 13.98
C ARG A 72 13.59 8.16 13.85
N SER A 73 13.65 9.27 14.57
CA SER A 73 14.85 10.12 14.62
C SER A 73 16.11 9.27 14.83
N GLY A 74 16.88 9.06 13.75
CA GLY A 74 18.14 8.30 13.74
C GLY A 74 18.11 6.81 13.34
N LEU A 75 17.01 6.24 12.82
CA LEU A 75 16.98 4.85 12.32
C LEU A 75 17.00 4.74 10.79
N SER A 76 17.81 3.81 10.28
CA SER A 76 18.02 3.49 8.85
C SER A 76 17.11 2.35 8.36
N PRO A 77 16.98 2.11 7.03
CA PRO A 77 16.22 0.96 6.50
C PRO A 77 16.64 -0.41 7.02
N GLY A 78 17.93 -0.64 7.25
CA GLY A 78 18.41 -1.89 7.86
C GLY A 78 17.95 -2.08 9.31
N ASP A 79 17.53 -1.00 9.98
CA ASP A 79 16.98 -1.08 11.33
C ASP A 79 15.54 -1.57 11.37
N LEU A 80 14.80 -1.56 10.25
CA LEU A 80 13.42 -2.06 10.22
C LEU A 80 13.37 -3.55 10.51
N VAL A 81 14.18 -4.36 9.82
CA VAL A 81 14.30 -5.80 10.08
C VAL A 81 14.69 -6.02 11.55
N ARG A 82 15.74 -5.34 12.03
CA ARG A 82 16.19 -5.41 13.43
C ARG A 82 15.10 -5.03 14.43
N GLN A 83 14.27 -4.04 14.12
CA GLN A 83 13.18 -3.59 14.96
C GLN A 83 12.05 -4.63 14.99
N LEU A 84 11.73 -5.26 13.87
CA LEU A 84 10.73 -6.33 13.81
C LEU A 84 11.20 -7.60 14.53
N THR A 85 12.46 -7.99 14.38
CA THR A 85 13.04 -9.11 15.13
C THR A 85 13.01 -8.85 16.64
N ASN A 86 13.25 -7.61 17.08
CA ASN A 86 13.25 -7.26 18.51
C ASN A 86 11.85 -7.04 19.10
N THR A 87 10.91 -6.54 18.31
CA THR A 87 9.55 -6.17 18.78
C THR A 87 8.57 -7.34 18.70
N PHE A 88 8.70 -8.16 17.66
CA PHE A 88 7.79 -9.28 17.40
C PHE A 88 8.46 -10.65 17.51
N TYR A 89 9.74 -10.71 17.89
CA TYR A 89 10.53 -11.94 18.04
C TYR A 89 10.56 -12.81 16.77
N TYR A 90 10.50 -12.17 15.60
CA TYR A 90 10.63 -12.85 14.32
C TYR A 90 12.09 -13.18 13.99
N SER A 91 12.31 -14.21 13.17
CA SER A 91 13.59 -14.35 12.47
C SER A 91 13.74 -13.21 11.45
N PRO A 92 14.97 -12.86 11.02
CA PRO A 92 15.18 -11.88 9.96
C PRO A 92 14.39 -12.20 8.68
N GLU A 93 14.35 -13.47 8.30
CA GLU A 93 13.64 -13.94 7.11
C GLU A 93 12.12 -13.78 7.26
N ALA A 94 11.58 -14.02 8.45
CA ALA A 94 10.17 -13.80 8.74
C ALA A 94 9.81 -12.30 8.74
N ALA A 95 10.73 -11.44 9.21
CA ALA A 95 10.57 -10.00 9.14
C ALA A 95 10.55 -9.53 7.67
N ASP A 96 11.45 -10.02 6.82
CA ASP A 96 11.47 -9.69 5.39
C ASP A 96 10.18 -10.11 4.67
N VAL A 97 9.67 -11.31 4.96
CA VAL A 97 8.38 -11.78 4.42
C VAL A 97 7.25 -10.81 4.76
N GLN A 98 7.16 -10.37 6.02
CA GLN A 98 6.11 -9.43 6.41
C GLN A 98 6.30 -8.04 5.83
N ILE A 99 7.54 -7.56 5.68
CA ILE A 99 7.81 -6.27 5.02
C ILE A 99 7.34 -6.33 3.56
N GLN A 100 7.74 -7.35 2.82
CA GLN A 100 7.36 -7.51 1.42
C GLN A 100 5.85 -7.70 1.27
N ALA A 101 5.21 -8.48 2.15
CA ALA A 101 3.77 -8.68 2.12
C ALA A 101 3.00 -7.40 2.48
N ALA A 102 3.45 -6.64 3.48
CA ALA A 102 2.82 -5.37 3.85
C ALA A 102 2.96 -4.33 2.73
N GLN A 103 4.13 -4.24 2.10
CA GLN A 103 4.34 -3.37 0.95
C GLN A 103 3.49 -3.78 -0.25
N ALA A 104 3.27 -5.07 -0.49
CA ALA A 104 2.45 -5.52 -1.61
C ALA A 104 0.94 -5.37 -1.35
N GLU A 105 0.48 -5.60 -0.12
CA GLU A 105 -0.94 -5.83 0.18
C GLU A 105 -1.58 -4.81 1.15
N LEU A 106 -0.80 -3.98 1.85
CA LEU A 106 -1.32 -3.02 2.86
C LEU A 106 -0.88 -1.57 2.62
N CYS A 107 0.32 -1.37 2.10
CA CYS A 107 0.91 -0.05 1.85
C CYS A 107 1.76 0.02 0.57
N PRO A 108 1.17 -0.24 -0.61
CA PRO A 108 1.86 -0.21 -1.90
C PRO A 108 2.50 1.13 -2.25
N GLU A 109 1.99 2.23 -1.70
CA GLU A 109 2.59 3.57 -1.86
C GLU A 109 3.99 3.70 -1.25
N THR A 110 4.40 2.73 -0.42
CA THR A 110 5.72 2.72 0.23
C THR A 110 6.79 1.95 -0.56
N LEU A 111 6.41 1.29 -1.66
CA LEU A 111 7.37 0.77 -2.64
C LEU A 111 8.01 1.97 -3.37
N ARG A 112 9.29 2.24 -3.11
CA ARG A 112 10.03 3.19 -3.96
C ARG A 112 10.22 2.57 -5.35
N PRO A 113 10.06 3.35 -6.43
CA PRO A 113 10.46 2.94 -7.77
C PRO A 113 11.99 2.83 -7.91
#